data_AF-A0A7N8XWH6-F1
#
_entry.id   AF-A0A7N8XWH6-F1
#
_cell.length_a   1.000
_cell.length_b   1.000
_cell.length_c   1.000
_cell.angle_alpha   90.00
_cell.angle_beta   90.00
_cell.angle_gamma   90.00
#
_symmetry.space_group_name_H-M   'P 1'
#
loop_
_entity.id
_entity.type
_entity.pdbx_description
1 polymer ?
#
loop_
_entity_poly.entity_id
_entity_poly.type
_entity_poly.pdbx_seq_one_letter_code
_entity_poly.pdbx_strand_id
1 'polypeptide(L)'
;DTELHVTLFLPVALILMQHPRLLRAQRWVDCIQASDMCNQNTYCSSRYRVMRQCLVGKEKEAMLDHNRECQAAIEVLLDSPLYDCRCKRGMKKELQCLQNYWTIHMGLTEGGDMDDSSPYEPLAPHHDAFRLASISSGFQCPDAEKNCNPCLDAAKACNINSSCKRQRSAYIATCSKGDPNKGETCSKKRCHKALRLFLDLHFAFVGLIDIF
;
A
#
# COMPACT_ATOMS: atom_id res chain seq x y z
N ASP A 1 39.17 32.78 -7.83
CA ASP A 1 38.65 31.63 -7.06
C ASP A 1 37.67 31.94 -5.93
N THR A 2 37.47 33.20 -5.55
CA THR A 2 36.44 33.61 -4.56
C THR A 2 35.11 34.06 -5.19
N GLU A 3 35.13 34.53 -6.43
CA GLU A 3 33.95 35.04 -7.18
C GLU A 3 32.99 33.93 -7.66
N LEU A 4 33.48 32.70 -7.86
CA LEU A 4 32.69 31.57 -8.34
C LEU A 4 31.85 30.91 -7.22
N HIS A 5 32.28 31.07 -5.96
CA HIS A 5 31.61 30.46 -4.81
C HIS A 5 30.34 31.23 -4.43
N VAL A 6 30.33 32.55 -4.60
CA VAL A 6 29.20 33.41 -4.23
C VAL A 6 28.07 33.37 -5.28
N THR A 7 28.43 33.24 -6.56
CA THR A 7 27.49 33.28 -7.69
C THR A 7 26.64 32.01 -7.85
N LEU A 8 27.11 30.83 -7.41
CA LEU A 8 26.31 29.60 -7.40
C LEU A 8 25.55 29.34 -6.09
N PHE A 9 26.07 29.80 -4.95
CA PHE A 9 25.45 29.50 -3.64
C PHE A 9 24.20 30.32 -3.36
N LEU A 10 24.16 31.60 -3.74
CA LEU A 10 22.96 32.43 -3.59
C LEU A 10 21.74 31.88 -4.36
N PRO A 11 21.83 31.52 -5.66
CA PRO A 11 20.67 31.00 -6.39
C PRO A 11 20.25 29.62 -5.88
N VAL A 12 21.19 28.74 -5.48
CA VAL A 12 20.82 27.45 -4.88
C VAL A 12 20.13 27.64 -3.53
N ALA A 13 20.62 28.54 -2.68
CA ALA A 13 19.95 28.86 -1.41
C ALA A 13 18.57 29.50 -1.62
N LEU A 14 18.39 30.38 -2.61
CA LEU A 14 17.08 30.91 -2.97
C LEU A 14 16.15 29.82 -3.51
N ILE A 15 16.62 28.92 -4.39
CA ILE A 15 15.82 27.80 -4.91
C ILE A 15 15.38 26.87 -3.77
N LEU A 16 16.24 26.62 -2.79
CA LEU A 16 15.92 25.81 -1.61
C LEU A 16 14.92 26.48 -0.65
N MET A 17 14.94 27.82 -0.56
CA MET A 17 13.99 28.60 0.24
C MET A 17 12.66 28.84 -0.48
N GLN A 18 12.64 28.84 -1.82
CA GLN A 18 11.43 28.97 -2.64
C GLN A 18 10.74 27.62 -2.92
N HIS A 19 11.46 26.51 -2.82
CA HIS A 19 10.94 25.14 -2.99
C HIS A 19 11.36 24.24 -1.82
N PRO A 20 10.68 24.33 -0.65
CA PRO A 20 10.90 23.41 0.48
C PRO A 20 10.66 21.93 0.12
N ARG A 21 10.14 21.63 -1.07
CA ARG A 21 9.95 20.29 -1.64
C ARG A 21 11.24 19.62 -2.10
N LEU A 22 12.31 20.36 -2.44
CA LEU A 22 13.56 19.79 -2.98
C LEU A 22 14.58 19.36 -1.90
N LEU A 23 14.53 19.96 -0.70
CA LEU A 23 15.35 19.51 0.44
C LEU A 23 14.72 18.33 1.20
N ARG A 24 13.49 17.95 0.83
CA ARG A 24 12.78 16.79 1.38
C ARG A 24 13.28 15.51 0.70
N ALA A 25 14.46 15.06 1.12
CA ALA A 25 14.60 13.63 1.39
C ALA A 25 13.65 13.29 2.56
N GLN A 26 12.33 13.41 2.33
CA GLN A 26 11.32 13.07 3.32
C GLN A 26 11.51 11.58 3.55
N ARG A 27 12.13 11.24 4.67
CA ARG A 27 12.08 9.90 5.24
C ARG A 27 10.59 9.57 5.31
N TRP A 28 10.17 8.74 4.38
CA TRP A 28 8.77 8.55 4.08
C TRP A 28 8.10 7.97 5.34
N VAL A 29 7.01 8.61 5.80
CA VAL A 29 6.34 8.25 7.05
C VAL A 29 5.10 7.44 6.73
N ASP A 30 4.88 6.36 7.48
CA ASP A 30 3.65 5.59 7.33
C ASP A 30 2.45 6.37 7.90
N CYS A 31 1.24 5.99 7.48
CA CYS A 31 0.02 6.68 7.92
C CYS A 31 -0.28 6.54 9.41
N ILE A 32 0.39 5.64 10.14
CA ILE A 32 0.28 5.58 11.60
C ILE A 32 1.15 6.68 12.21
N GLN A 33 2.41 6.75 11.80
CA GLN A 33 3.34 7.78 12.24
C GLN A 33 2.87 9.20 11.86
N ALA A 34 2.37 9.38 10.64
CA ALA A 34 1.82 10.67 10.20
C ALA A 34 0.61 11.10 11.06
N SER A 35 -0.23 10.15 11.45
CA SER A 35 -1.35 10.41 12.37
C SER A 35 -0.87 10.79 13.76
N ASP A 36 0.14 10.11 14.30
CA ASP A 36 0.72 10.45 15.60
C ASP A 36 1.35 11.86 15.59
N MET A 37 2.04 12.23 14.51
CA MET A 37 2.58 13.59 14.33
C MET A 37 1.47 14.65 14.26
N CYS A 38 0.39 14.38 13.53
CA CYS A 38 -0.76 15.30 13.48
C CYS A 38 -1.45 15.42 14.85
N ASN A 39 -1.55 14.32 15.60
CA ASN A 39 -2.14 14.31 16.94
C ASN A 39 -1.34 15.14 17.96
N GLN A 40 -0.02 15.26 17.76
CA GLN A 40 0.84 16.11 18.60
C GLN A 40 0.69 17.61 18.27
N ASN A 41 0.21 17.94 17.07
CA ASN A 41 -0.04 19.32 16.66
C ASN A 41 -1.52 19.68 16.88
N THR A 42 -1.79 20.64 17.79
CA THR A 42 -3.16 21.06 18.13
C THR A 42 -3.94 21.60 16.93
N TYR A 43 -3.27 22.30 16.01
CA TYR A 43 -3.88 22.82 14.80
C TYR A 43 -4.26 21.69 13.82
N CYS A 44 -3.32 20.77 13.54
CA CYS A 44 -3.57 19.62 12.66
C CYS A 44 -4.65 18.68 13.24
N SER A 45 -4.51 18.28 14.50
CA SER A 45 -5.43 17.36 15.18
C SER A 45 -6.86 17.89 15.25
N SER A 46 -7.05 19.20 15.46
CA SER A 46 -8.37 19.83 15.45
C SER A 46 -9.03 19.68 14.07
N ARG A 47 -8.31 20.06 13.00
CA ARG A 47 -8.80 19.91 11.61
C ARG A 47 -9.03 18.45 11.21
N TYR A 48 -8.17 17.54 11.66
CA TYR A 48 -8.34 16.11 11.44
C TYR A 48 -9.64 15.58 12.07
N ARG A 49 -10.01 16.04 13.27
CA ARG A 49 -11.28 15.65 13.91
C ARG A 49 -12.50 16.21 13.17
N VAL A 50 -12.44 17.47 12.74
CA VAL A 50 -13.50 18.10 11.93
C VAL A 50 -13.70 17.32 10.63
N MET A 51 -12.61 17.01 9.91
CA MET A 51 -12.66 16.21 8.68
C MET A 51 -13.38 14.88 8.89
N ARG A 52 -13.05 14.16 9.96
CA ARG A 52 -13.70 12.88 10.28
C ARG A 52 -15.20 13.01 10.50
N GLN A 53 -15.67 14.15 11.00
CA GLN A 53 -17.09 14.43 11.17
C GLN A 53 -17.78 14.73 9.85
N CYS A 54 -17.11 15.45 8.94
CA CYS A 54 -17.61 15.75 7.59
C CYS A 54 -17.89 14.49 6.77
N LEU A 55 -17.17 13.40 7.04
CA LEU A 55 -17.30 12.13 6.32
C LEU A 55 -18.38 11.20 6.86
N VAL A 56 -19.14 11.63 7.88
CA VAL A 56 -20.20 10.81 8.48
C VAL A 56 -21.53 11.05 7.76
N GLY A 57 -22.19 9.98 7.34
CA GLY A 57 -23.53 10.03 6.75
C GLY A 57 -23.55 9.92 5.23
N LYS A 58 -24.74 10.09 4.64
CA LYS A 58 -24.98 9.93 3.20
C LYS A 58 -24.73 11.21 2.39
N GLU A 59 -24.51 12.32 3.07
CA GLU A 59 -24.38 13.67 2.52
C GLU A 59 -22.95 14.22 2.69
N LYS A 60 -21.97 13.32 2.77
CA LYS A 60 -20.56 13.65 2.99
C LYS A 60 -19.99 14.52 1.86
N GLU A 61 -20.39 14.28 0.61
CA GLU A 61 -19.96 15.07 -0.55
C GLU A 61 -20.43 16.53 -0.40
N ALA A 62 -21.73 16.73 -0.13
CA ALA A 62 -22.28 18.06 0.13
C ALA A 62 -21.65 18.76 1.35
N MET A 63 -21.28 18.00 2.39
CA MET A 63 -20.56 18.55 3.54
C MET A 63 -19.16 19.01 3.16
N LEU A 64 -18.41 18.25 2.35
CA LEU A 64 -17.07 18.63 1.92
C LEU A 64 -17.10 19.88 1.02
N ASP A 65 -18.12 20.04 0.18
CA ASP A 65 -18.21 21.13 -0.80
C ASP A 65 -18.80 22.42 -0.26
N HIS A 66 -19.75 22.33 0.67
CA HIS A 66 -20.55 23.49 1.09
C HIS A 66 -20.31 23.91 2.54
N ASN A 67 -19.68 23.06 3.37
CA ASN A 67 -19.37 23.41 4.74
C ASN A 67 -17.97 24.04 4.85
N ARG A 68 -17.93 25.31 5.27
CA ARG A 68 -16.67 26.06 5.43
C ARG A 68 -15.70 25.43 6.42
N GLU A 69 -16.19 24.76 7.47
CA GLU A 69 -15.31 24.08 8.43
C GLU A 69 -14.66 22.84 7.84
N CYS A 70 -15.38 22.12 6.98
CA CYS A 70 -14.87 20.97 6.23
C CYS A 70 -13.83 21.42 5.20
N GLN A 71 -14.11 22.47 4.42
CA GLN A 71 -13.15 23.04 3.47
C GLN A 71 -11.86 23.52 4.15
N ALA A 72 -11.97 24.28 5.23
CA ALA A 72 -10.81 24.72 6.00
C ALA A 72 -10.05 23.55 6.65
N ALA A 73 -10.70 22.40 6.91
CA ALA A 73 -10.03 21.20 7.36
C ALA A 73 -9.27 20.50 6.23
N ILE A 74 -9.83 20.47 5.02
CA ILE A 74 -9.16 19.93 3.82
C ILE A 74 -7.83 20.64 3.60
N GLU A 75 -7.84 21.97 3.54
CA GLU A 75 -6.66 22.79 3.26
C GLU A 75 -5.49 22.49 4.20
N VAL A 76 -5.77 22.37 5.50
CA VAL A 76 -4.73 22.06 6.49
C VAL A 76 -4.19 20.64 6.37
N LEU A 77 -5.06 19.68 6.02
CA LEU A 77 -4.65 18.28 5.90
C LEU A 77 -3.84 18.03 4.63
N LEU A 78 -4.11 18.75 3.53
CA LEU A 78 -3.33 18.70 2.29
C LEU A 78 -1.87 19.12 2.50
N ASP A 79 -1.62 20.10 3.37
CA ASP A 79 -0.26 20.54 3.71
C ASP A 79 0.43 19.68 4.79
N SER A 80 -0.26 18.68 5.32
CA SER A 80 0.24 17.84 6.40
C SER A 80 0.91 16.56 5.89
N PRO A 81 1.81 15.92 6.69
CA PRO A 81 2.38 14.61 6.34
C PRO A 81 1.35 13.48 6.19
N LEU A 82 0.09 13.70 6.57
CA LEU A 82 -0.98 12.73 6.41
C LEU A 82 -1.43 12.55 4.95
N TYR A 83 -1.28 13.58 4.11
CA TYR A 83 -1.72 13.50 2.71
C TYR A 83 -0.80 12.62 1.86
N ASP A 84 0.51 12.71 2.09
CA ASP A 84 1.51 11.93 1.35
C ASP A 84 1.89 10.61 2.02
N CYS A 85 1.25 10.24 3.14
CA CYS A 85 1.54 8.99 3.80
C CYS A 85 1.13 7.80 2.91
N ARG A 86 1.84 6.66 3.01
CA ARG A 86 1.30 5.37 2.57
C ARG A 86 1.63 4.26 3.55
N CYS A 87 1.08 3.09 3.28
CA CYS A 87 1.25 1.89 4.07
C CYS A 87 2.26 0.93 3.47
N LYS A 88 2.78 0.04 4.32
CA LYS A 88 3.63 -1.07 3.91
C LYS A 88 2.83 -2.36 3.97
N ARG A 89 2.89 -3.14 2.90
CA ARG A 89 2.19 -4.43 2.84
C ARG A 89 2.78 -5.40 3.87
N GLY A 90 1.92 -6.04 4.67
CA GLY A 90 2.36 -6.97 5.73
C GLY A 90 2.90 -6.32 7.00
N MET A 91 2.71 -5.01 7.21
CA MET A 91 3.07 -4.37 8.48
C MET A 91 2.16 -4.83 9.64
N LYS A 92 2.67 -4.88 10.88
CA LYS A 92 1.92 -5.39 12.06
C LYS A 92 0.54 -4.73 12.27
N LYS A 93 0.40 -3.46 11.89
CA LYS A 93 -0.80 -2.64 12.05
C LYS A 93 -1.36 -2.18 10.71
N GLU A 94 -1.26 -3.01 9.66
CA GLU A 94 -1.66 -2.66 8.29
C GLU A 94 -3.10 -2.17 8.20
N LEU A 95 -4.04 -2.83 8.87
CA LEU A 95 -5.44 -2.39 8.90
C LEU A 95 -5.60 -0.98 9.49
N GLN A 96 -4.87 -0.64 10.56
CA GLN A 96 -4.89 0.68 11.16
C GLN A 96 -4.28 1.73 10.23
N CYS A 97 -3.17 1.39 9.57
CA CYS A 97 -2.55 2.27 8.57
C CYS A 97 -3.52 2.59 7.43
N LEU A 98 -4.19 1.57 6.88
CA LEU A 98 -5.17 1.74 5.82
C LEU A 98 -6.37 2.59 6.27
N GLN A 99 -6.86 2.38 7.49
CA GLN A 99 -7.93 3.21 8.06
C GLN A 99 -7.51 4.69 8.13
N ASN A 100 -6.27 4.98 8.55
CA ASN A 100 -5.75 6.34 8.58
C ASN A 100 -5.64 6.93 7.17
N TYR A 101 -5.09 6.19 6.20
CA TYR A 101 -4.99 6.61 4.80
C TYR A 101 -6.35 6.96 4.22
N TRP A 102 -7.31 6.03 4.28
CA TRP A 102 -8.63 6.25 3.70
C TRP A 102 -9.42 7.36 4.41
N THR A 103 -9.17 7.62 5.69
CA THR A 103 -9.79 8.75 6.40
C THR A 103 -9.44 10.10 5.76
N ILE A 104 -8.23 10.22 5.20
CA ILE A 104 -7.76 11.44 4.54
C ILE A 104 -8.16 11.44 3.06
N HIS A 105 -7.93 10.34 2.35
CA HIS A 105 -8.16 10.30 0.90
C HIS A 105 -9.65 10.19 0.50
N MET A 106 -10.52 9.58 1.33
CA MET A 106 -11.96 9.53 1.00
C MET A 106 -12.65 10.90 1.05
N GLY A 107 -12.06 11.91 1.70
CA GLY A 107 -12.59 13.28 1.77
C GLY A 107 -11.96 14.28 0.80
N LEU A 108 -10.91 13.86 0.08
CA LEU A 108 -10.06 14.76 -0.72
C LEU A 108 -10.05 14.40 -2.21
N THR A 109 -10.61 13.26 -2.60
CA THR A 109 -10.59 12.78 -3.99
C THR A 109 -11.87 13.22 -4.71
N GLU A 110 -11.99 14.51 -4.97
CA GLU A 110 -12.89 15.05 -6.00
C GLU A 110 -12.04 15.58 -7.15
N GLY A 111 -12.06 14.87 -8.28
CA GLY A 111 -11.40 15.32 -9.52
C GLY A 111 -10.59 14.25 -10.23
N GLY A 112 -11.27 13.43 -11.04
CA GLY A 112 -10.77 13.08 -12.37
C GLY A 112 -9.61 12.09 -12.54
N ASP A 113 -8.79 11.76 -11.54
CA ASP A 113 -7.71 10.76 -11.69
C ASP A 113 -7.87 9.63 -10.68
N MET A 114 -8.72 8.66 -11.02
CA MET A 114 -8.86 7.39 -10.30
C MET A 114 -7.60 6.50 -10.36
N ASP A 115 -6.56 6.91 -11.08
CA ASP A 115 -5.42 6.05 -11.43
C ASP A 115 -4.22 6.12 -10.45
N ASP A 116 -4.15 7.09 -9.51
CA ASP A 116 -2.90 7.31 -8.77
C ASP A 116 -3.01 7.53 -7.25
N SER A 117 -3.86 6.75 -6.57
CA SER A 117 -3.91 6.77 -5.09
C SER A 117 -3.90 5.37 -4.50
N SER A 118 -2.88 4.58 -4.86
CA SER A 118 -2.56 3.34 -4.16
C SER A 118 -2.22 3.65 -2.70
N PRO A 119 -2.87 3.01 -1.70
CA PRO A 119 -2.60 3.22 -0.27
C PRO A 119 -1.26 2.62 0.18
N TYR A 120 -0.54 1.92 -0.70
CA TYR A 120 0.74 1.30 -0.39
C TYR A 120 1.88 2.03 -1.08
N GLU A 121 3.08 1.90 -0.50
CA GLU A 121 4.32 2.26 -1.16
C GLU A 121 4.38 1.69 -2.58
N PRO A 122 4.68 2.53 -3.60
CA PRO A 122 5.09 2.02 -4.89
C PRO A 122 6.25 1.04 -4.66
N LEU A 123 6.14 -0.17 -5.20
CA LEU A 123 7.25 -1.11 -5.15
C LEU A 123 8.43 -0.42 -5.85
N ALA A 124 9.58 -0.32 -5.19
CA ALA A 124 10.73 0.34 -5.80
C ALA A 124 11.04 -0.38 -7.13
N PRO A 125 11.40 0.34 -8.21
CA PRO A 125 11.61 -0.25 -9.54
C PRO A 125 12.61 -1.41 -9.54
N HIS A 126 13.53 -1.42 -8.57
CA HIS A 126 14.51 -2.49 -8.39
C HIS A 126 13.91 -3.81 -7.88
N HIS A 127 12.82 -3.77 -7.10
CA HIS A 127 12.10 -4.98 -6.68
C HIS A 127 11.33 -5.62 -7.84
N ASP A 128 10.85 -4.82 -8.80
CA ASP A 128 10.22 -5.34 -10.01
C ASP A 128 11.24 -6.02 -10.93
N ALA A 129 12.46 -5.47 -11.04
CA ALA A 129 13.56 -6.12 -11.75
C ALA A 129 13.91 -7.50 -11.15
N PHE A 130 13.99 -7.60 -9.81
CA PHE A 130 14.21 -8.89 -9.15
C PHE A 130 13.03 -9.85 -9.32
N ARG A 131 11.78 -9.38 -9.21
CA ARG A 131 10.60 -10.21 -9.47
C ARG A 131 10.54 -10.71 -10.91
N LEU A 132 10.90 -9.88 -11.89
CA LEU A 132 11.02 -10.27 -13.29
C LEU A 132 12.15 -11.29 -13.49
N ALA A 133 13.26 -11.15 -12.74
CA ALA A 133 14.33 -12.13 -12.72
C ALA A 133 13.88 -13.47 -12.08
N SER A 134 13.08 -13.47 -11.01
CA SER A 134 12.52 -14.70 -10.42
C SER A 134 11.53 -15.40 -11.38
N ILE A 135 10.81 -14.64 -12.21
CA ILE A 135 9.98 -15.16 -13.30
C ILE A 135 10.85 -15.74 -14.44
N SER A 136 12.04 -15.18 -14.65
CA SER A 136 12.99 -15.66 -15.67
C SER A 136 13.80 -16.89 -15.23
N SER A 137 14.13 -17.01 -13.94
CA SER A 137 14.96 -18.09 -13.39
C SER A 137 14.18 -19.32 -12.94
N GLY A 138 12.89 -19.18 -12.60
CA GLY A 138 12.04 -20.28 -12.11
C GLY A 138 11.38 -21.15 -13.19
N PHE A 139 11.49 -20.78 -14.47
CA PHE A 139 10.72 -21.38 -15.57
C PHE A 139 11.55 -21.78 -16.80
N GLN A 140 12.86 -21.97 -16.64
CA GLN A 140 13.69 -22.51 -17.71
C GLN A 140 13.42 -24.02 -17.85
N CYS A 141 12.55 -24.38 -18.79
CA CYS A 141 12.38 -25.75 -19.26
C CYS A 141 13.67 -26.14 -20.02
N PRO A 142 14.53 -27.05 -19.50
CA PRO A 142 15.84 -27.29 -20.10
C PRO A 142 15.79 -27.98 -21.47
N ASP A 143 14.65 -28.57 -21.85
CA ASP A 143 14.55 -29.39 -23.03
C ASP A 143 13.30 -29.01 -23.85
N ALA A 144 13.51 -28.52 -25.07
CA ALA A 144 12.47 -28.18 -26.04
C ALA A 144 11.64 -29.39 -26.54
N GLU A 145 11.83 -30.57 -25.95
CA GLU A 145 11.27 -31.84 -26.41
C GLU A 145 10.21 -32.42 -25.44
N LYS A 146 10.05 -31.85 -24.23
CA LYS A 146 9.00 -32.27 -23.28
C LYS A 146 8.02 -31.13 -23.04
N ASN A 147 6.73 -31.46 -23.14
CA ASN A 147 5.59 -30.57 -22.89
C ASN A 147 5.60 -30.01 -21.46
N CYS A 148 6.37 -28.95 -21.24
CA CYS A 148 6.53 -28.26 -19.97
C CYS A 148 5.26 -27.47 -19.67
N ASN A 149 4.66 -27.68 -18.49
CA ASN A 149 3.51 -26.91 -18.03
C ASN A 149 3.96 -26.07 -16.82
N PRO A 150 4.21 -24.76 -17.01
CA PRO A 150 4.65 -23.86 -15.94
C PRO A 150 3.76 -23.92 -14.69
N CYS A 151 2.45 -24.10 -14.84
CA CYS A 151 1.52 -24.23 -13.72
C CYS A 151 1.75 -25.53 -12.93
N LEU A 152 2.04 -26.63 -13.64
CA LEU A 152 2.33 -27.92 -13.03
C LEU A 152 3.66 -27.88 -12.27
N ASP A 153 4.67 -27.20 -12.82
CA ASP A 153 5.99 -27.09 -12.19
C ASP A 153 5.95 -26.17 -10.97
N ALA A 154 5.21 -25.06 -11.03
CA ALA A 154 4.92 -24.23 -9.85
C ALA A 154 4.17 -25.03 -8.75
N ALA A 155 3.20 -25.87 -9.15
CA ALA A 155 2.47 -26.72 -8.21
C ALA A 155 3.37 -27.79 -7.57
N LYS A 156 4.31 -28.37 -8.32
CA LYS A 156 5.31 -29.31 -7.80
C LYS A 156 6.27 -28.63 -6.82
N ALA A 157 6.80 -27.44 -7.17
CA ALA A 157 7.67 -26.66 -6.30
C ALA A 157 6.98 -26.32 -4.97
N CYS A 158 5.73 -25.86 -5.02
CA CYS A 158 4.94 -25.62 -3.80
C CYS A 158 4.69 -26.90 -2.99
N ASN A 159 4.54 -28.06 -3.64
CA ASN A 159 4.30 -29.33 -2.96
C ASN A 159 5.54 -29.89 -2.24
N ILE A 160 6.75 -29.53 -2.68
CA ILE A 160 8.01 -29.89 -2.02
C ILE A 160 8.25 -28.97 -0.81
N ASN A 161 7.86 -27.70 -0.90
CA ASN A 161 8.00 -26.74 0.19
C ASN A 161 6.97 -26.98 1.31
N SER A 162 7.41 -27.30 2.52
CA SER A 162 6.52 -27.62 3.65
C SER A 162 5.60 -26.46 4.06
N SER A 163 6.05 -25.22 3.94
CA SER A 163 5.26 -24.02 4.24
C SER A 163 4.19 -23.78 3.18
N CYS A 164 4.57 -23.77 1.90
CA CYS A 164 3.65 -23.60 0.77
C CYS A 164 2.61 -24.72 0.74
N LYS A 165 3.05 -25.98 0.87
CA LYS A 165 2.17 -27.15 0.96
C LYS A 165 1.16 -27.01 2.09
N ARG A 166 1.59 -26.65 3.30
CA ARG A 166 0.71 -26.47 4.46
C ARG A 166 -0.32 -25.36 4.23
N GLN A 167 0.10 -24.19 3.75
CA GLN A 167 -0.81 -23.08 3.48
C GLN A 167 -1.76 -23.38 2.32
N ARG A 168 -1.28 -24.08 1.29
CA ARG A 168 -2.08 -24.57 0.15
C ARG A 168 -3.18 -25.51 0.62
N SER A 169 -2.84 -26.52 1.41
CA SER A 169 -3.82 -27.45 1.98
C SER A 169 -4.86 -26.73 2.85
N ALA A 170 -4.45 -25.71 3.61
CA ALA A 170 -5.34 -24.95 4.49
C ALA A 170 -6.44 -24.18 3.73
N TYR A 171 -6.09 -23.45 2.66
CA TYR A 171 -7.10 -22.72 1.88
C TYR A 171 -7.98 -23.69 1.08
N ILE A 172 -7.42 -24.76 0.49
CA ILE A 172 -8.18 -25.76 -0.27
C ILE A 172 -9.22 -26.41 0.65
N ALA A 173 -8.82 -26.87 1.84
CA ALA A 173 -9.76 -27.48 2.79
C ALA A 173 -10.88 -26.52 3.22
N THR A 174 -10.62 -25.21 3.25
CA THR A 174 -11.62 -24.19 3.60
C THR A 174 -12.57 -23.87 2.44
N CYS A 175 -12.05 -23.87 1.20
CA CYS A 175 -12.78 -23.51 -0.01
C CYS A 175 -13.48 -24.69 -0.68
N SER A 176 -13.10 -25.93 -0.37
CA SER A 176 -13.69 -27.15 -0.95
C SER A 176 -14.69 -27.85 -0.03
N LYS A 177 -14.80 -27.42 1.24
CA LYS A 177 -15.82 -27.95 2.17
C LYS A 177 -17.16 -27.25 1.92
N GLY A 178 -18.08 -27.94 1.25
CA GLY A 178 -19.48 -27.55 1.17
C GLY A 178 -20.21 -27.78 2.49
N ASP A 179 -21.15 -26.90 2.80
CA ASP A 179 -22.14 -27.15 3.85
C ASP A 179 -23.31 -27.89 3.19
N PRO A 180 -23.49 -29.20 3.46
CA PRO A 180 -24.54 -29.99 2.81
C PRO A 180 -25.96 -29.46 3.09
N ASN A 181 -26.14 -28.59 4.09
CA ASN A 181 -27.45 -28.09 4.51
C ASN A 181 -27.85 -26.74 3.89
N LYS A 182 -26.98 -26.06 3.11
CA LYS A 182 -27.23 -24.69 2.62
C LYS A 182 -27.19 -24.51 1.10
N GLY A 183 -26.89 -25.53 0.31
CA GLY A 183 -26.75 -25.42 -1.14
C GLY A 183 -25.56 -24.57 -1.60
N GLU A 184 -24.77 -24.00 -0.68
CA GLU A 184 -23.54 -23.27 -0.96
C GLU A 184 -22.33 -24.22 -0.91
N THR A 185 -21.55 -24.25 -1.99
CA THR A 185 -20.39 -25.13 -2.19
C THR A 185 -19.25 -24.89 -1.20
N CYS A 186 -19.17 -23.71 -0.56
CA CYS A 186 -18.33 -23.42 0.61
C CYS A 186 -18.66 -22.04 1.23
N SER A 187 -18.13 -21.77 2.44
CA SER A 187 -18.23 -20.43 3.05
C SER A 187 -17.31 -19.42 2.37
N LYS A 188 -17.86 -18.58 1.47
CA LYS A 188 -17.13 -17.55 0.70
C LYS A 188 -16.25 -16.64 1.57
N LYS A 189 -16.77 -16.17 2.71
CA LYS A 189 -16.03 -15.28 3.64
C LYS A 189 -14.78 -15.97 4.21
N ARG A 190 -14.88 -17.24 4.59
CA ARG A 190 -13.76 -18.01 5.14
C ARG A 190 -12.74 -18.38 4.05
N CYS A 191 -13.21 -18.77 2.88
CA CYS A 191 -12.36 -19.06 1.73
C CYS A 191 -11.53 -17.84 1.32
N HIS A 192 -12.15 -16.66 1.17
CA HIS A 192 -11.42 -15.42 0.83
C HIS A 192 -10.38 -15.05 1.88
N LYS A 193 -10.67 -15.25 3.17
CA LYS A 193 -9.70 -14.99 4.25
C LYS A 193 -8.49 -15.93 4.14
N ALA A 194 -8.72 -17.23 3.91
CA ALA A 194 -7.65 -18.21 3.77
C ALA A 194 -6.78 -17.98 2.52
N LEU A 195 -7.41 -17.58 1.40
CA LEU A 195 -6.71 -17.24 0.15
C LEU A 195 -5.80 -16.01 0.32
N ARG A 196 -6.26 -14.95 0.99
CA ARG A 196 -5.41 -13.78 1.26
C ARG A 196 -4.18 -14.15 2.07
N LEU A 197 -4.35 -14.92 3.14
CA LEU A 197 -3.23 -15.41 3.95
C LEU A 197 -2.24 -16.25 3.14
N PHE A 198 -2.72 -17.12 2.24
CA PHE A 198 -1.86 -17.88 1.35
C PHE A 198 -1.04 -16.97 0.44
N LEU A 199 -1.68 -15.99 -0.22
CA LEU A 199 -1.00 -15.08 -1.15
C LEU A 199 -0.02 -14.14 -0.44
N ASP A 200 -0.42 -13.53 0.68
CA ASP A 200 0.43 -12.58 1.40
C ASP A 200 1.69 -13.27 1.97
N LEU A 201 1.57 -14.51 2.46
CA LEU A 201 2.71 -15.30 2.91
C LEU A 201 3.53 -15.89 1.76
N HIS A 202 2.90 -16.22 0.62
CA HIS A 202 3.60 -16.72 -0.56
C HIS A 202 4.45 -15.61 -1.22
N PHE A 203 3.94 -14.38 -1.31
CA PHE A 203 4.72 -13.24 -1.82
C PHE A 203 5.83 -12.79 -0.86
N ALA A 204 5.66 -12.99 0.46
CA ALA A 204 6.76 -12.86 1.41
C ALA A 204 7.82 -13.97 1.24
N PHE A 205 7.40 -15.18 0.87
CA PHE A 205 8.28 -16.33 0.66
C PHE A 205 9.10 -16.25 -0.64
N VAL A 206 8.50 -15.79 -1.74
CA VAL A 206 9.24 -15.52 -2.99
C VAL A 206 10.31 -14.45 -2.76
N GLY A 207 10.02 -13.39 -2.00
CA GLY A 207 11.02 -12.38 -1.62
C GLY A 207 12.07 -12.85 -0.59
N LEU A 208 11.89 -14.01 0.04
CA LEU A 208 12.84 -14.62 0.99
C LEU A 208 13.75 -15.68 0.32
N ILE A 209 13.29 -16.29 -0.78
CA ILE A 209 14.12 -17.16 -1.61
C ILE A 209 15.23 -16.35 -2.30
N ASP A 210 15.01 -15.07 -2.61
CA ASP A 210 16.02 -14.20 -3.23
C ASP A 210 17.02 -13.57 -2.23
N ILE A 211 17.01 -13.98 -0.95
CA ILE A 211 18.01 -13.57 0.08
C ILE A 211 19.07 -14.66 0.34
N PHE A 212 18.92 -15.86 -0.23
CA PHE A 212 19.91 -16.95 -0.17
C PHE A 212 20.31 -17.41 -1.57
#